data_AF-A0A3B0Y9F4-F1
#
_entry.id   AF-A0A3B0Y9F4-F1
#
_cell.length_a   1.000
_cell.length_b   1.000
_cell.length_c   1.000
_cell.angle_alpha   90.00
_cell.angle_beta   90.00
_cell.angle_gamma   90.00
#
_symmetry.space_group_name_H-M   'P 1'
#
loop_
_entity.id
_entity.type
_entity.pdbx_description
1 polymer ?
#
loop_
_entity_poly.entity_id
_entity_poly.type
_entity_poly.pdbx_seq_one_letter_code
_entity_poly.pdbx_strand_id
1 'polypeptide(L)'
;MDEAKGLWSKVLASESAEAEAESIVAVRKLISDKGITIIVNVKNNDGKIVNINTLQDNESFSSVKITFDTGKGEFQAGEWFPKDRENVFLLFLE
;
A
#
# COMPACT_ATOMS: atom_id res chain seq x y z
N MET A 1 -5.31 -5.70 -14.28
CA MET A 1 -4.36 -4.64 -13.90
C MET A 1 -5.08 -3.31 -13.70
N ASP A 2 -5.98 -2.90 -14.60
CA ASP A 2 -6.75 -1.64 -14.51
C ASP A 2 -7.61 -1.50 -13.25
N GLU A 3 -8.18 -2.60 -12.76
CA GLU A 3 -8.98 -2.56 -11.53
C GLU A 3 -8.14 -2.28 -10.28
N ALA A 4 -6.94 -2.88 -10.17
CA ALA A 4 -6.00 -2.60 -9.08
C ALA A 4 -5.52 -1.14 -9.12
N LYS A 5 -5.24 -0.62 -10.33
CA LYS A 5 -4.94 0.80 -10.55
C LYS A 5 -6.09 1.69 -10.09
N GLY A 6 -7.33 1.36 -10.47
CA GLY A 6 -8.51 2.14 -10.12
C GLY A 6 -8.78 2.16 -8.61
N LEU A 7 -8.65 1.02 -7.92
CA LEU A 7 -8.77 0.95 -6.47
C LEU A 7 -7.63 1.71 -5.79
N TRP A 8 -6.39 1.58 -6.29
CA TRP A 8 -5.26 2.32 -5.72
C TRP A 8 -5.41 3.83 -5.88
N SER A 9 -5.93 4.31 -7.00
CA SER A 9 -6.25 5.73 -7.17
C SER A 9 -7.26 6.23 -6.13
N LYS A 10 -8.17 5.39 -5.64
CA LYS A 10 -9.09 5.74 -4.53
C LYS A 10 -8.36 5.86 -3.20
N VAL A 11 -7.37 4.98 -2.93
CA VAL A 11 -6.50 5.10 -1.74
C VAL A 11 -5.80 6.46 -1.76
N LEU A 12 -5.18 6.82 -2.89
CA LEU A 12 -4.48 8.10 -3.02
C LEU A 12 -5.40 9.32 -2.93
N ALA A 13 -6.64 9.21 -3.43
CA ALA A 13 -7.64 10.26 -3.39
C ALA A 13 -8.44 10.31 -2.07
N SER A 14 -8.17 9.42 -1.12
CA SER A 14 -8.93 9.36 0.13
C SER A 14 -8.71 10.62 0.95
N GLU A 15 -9.81 11.26 1.38
CA GLU A 15 -9.78 12.50 2.18
C GLU A 15 -9.68 12.23 3.69
N SER A 16 -9.90 10.99 4.13
CA SER A 16 -9.89 10.60 5.55
C SER A 16 -9.22 9.23 5.73
N ALA A 17 -8.71 8.97 6.95
CA ALA A 17 -8.09 7.69 7.29
C ALA A 17 -9.05 6.50 7.14
N GLU A 18 -10.34 6.69 7.46
CA GLU A 18 -11.37 5.65 7.31
C GLU A 18 -11.60 5.28 5.83
N ALA A 19 -11.79 6.29 4.96
CA ALA A 19 -11.96 6.07 3.52
C ALA A 19 -10.73 5.42 2.87
N GLU A 20 -9.54 5.77 3.38
CA GLU A 20 -8.27 5.14 2.98
C GLU A 20 -8.25 3.66 3.37
N ALA A 21 -8.62 3.34 4.62
CA ALA A 21 -8.70 1.97 5.12
C ALA A 21 -9.67 1.10 4.31
N GLU A 22 -10.88 1.61 4.04
CA GLU A 22 -11.88 0.90 3.22
C GLU A 22 -11.36 0.61 1.81
N SER A 23 -10.69 1.59 1.21
CA SER A 23 -10.09 1.44 -0.12
C SER A 23 -8.98 0.40 -0.10
N ILE A 24 -8.14 0.38 0.94
CA ILE A 24 -7.07 -0.61 1.10
C ILE A 24 -7.62 -2.02 1.31
N VAL A 25 -8.68 -2.17 2.09
CA VAL A 25 -9.37 -3.46 2.26
C VAL A 25 -9.92 -3.98 0.93
N ALA A 26 -10.46 -3.10 0.07
CA ALA A 26 -10.89 -3.47 -1.27
C ALA A 26 -9.71 -3.90 -2.16
N VAL A 27 -8.59 -3.15 -2.11
CA VAL A 27 -7.34 -3.51 -2.80
C VAL A 27 -6.84 -4.89 -2.36
N ARG A 28 -6.79 -5.15 -1.04
CA ARG A 28 -6.37 -6.42 -0.46
C ARG A 28 -7.24 -7.59 -0.95
N LYS A 29 -8.57 -7.44 -0.92
CA LYS A 29 -9.49 -8.46 -1.44
C LYS A 29 -9.21 -8.78 -2.90
N LEU A 30 -8.99 -7.75 -3.73
CA LEU A 30 -8.67 -7.93 -5.14
C LEU A 30 -7.37 -8.71 -5.34
N ILE A 31 -6.35 -8.40 -4.55
CA ILE A 31 -5.03 -9.06 -4.61
C ILE A 31 -5.16 -10.54 -4.28
N SER A 32 -5.90 -10.86 -3.21
CA SER A 32 -6.17 -12.23 -2.80
C SER A 32 -6.97 -13.01 -3.84
N ASP A 33 -8.00 -12.39 -4.43
CA ASP A 33 -8.88 -13.03 -5.42
C ASP A 33 -8.15 -13.31 -6.74
N LYS A 34 -7.31 -12.36 -7.18
CA LYS A 34 -6.62 -12.42 -8.48
C LYS A 34 -5.19 -12.95 -8.41
N GLY A 35 -4.72 -13.36 -7.23
CA GLY A 35 -3.35 -13.83 -7.02
C GLY A 35 -2.28 -12.80 -7.42
N ILE A 36 -2.56 -11.52 -7.16
CA ILE A 36 -1.61 -10.43 -7.44
C ILE A 36 -0.59 -10.41 -6.30
N THR A 37 0.68 -10.20 -6.60
CA THR A 37 1.69 -9.96 -5.57
C THR A 37 1.81 -8.45 -5.37
N ILE A 38 1.77 -7.99 -4.12
CA ILE A 38 2.12 -6.61 -3.78
C ILE A 38 3.54 -6.58 -3.22
N ILE A 39 4.32 -5.62 -3.69
CA ILE A 39 5.62 -5.27 -3.14
C ILE A 39 5.48 -3.90 -2.48
N VAL A 40 5.69 -3.85 -1.17
CA VAL A 40 5.62 -2.63 -0.36
C VAL A 40 7.03 -2.22 0.03
N ASN A 41 7.43 -1.03 -0.40
CA ASN A 41 8.68 -0.41 0.02
C ASN A 41 8.35 0.79 0.90
N VAL A 42 8.74 0.73 2.17
CA VAL A 42 8.49 1.83 3.11
C VAL A 42 9.71 2.74 3.15
N LYS A 43 9.51 4.04 3.13
CA LYS A 43 10.56 5.04 3.19
C LYS A 43 10.57 5.70 4.57
N ASN A 44 11.68 5.60 5.27
CA ASN A 44 11.82 6.21 6.59
C ASN A 44 11.96 7.76 6.50
N ASN A 45 11.95 8.45 7.64
CA ASN A 45 12.11 9.91 7.67
C ASN A 45 13.44 10.42 7.05
N ASP A 46 14.50 9.59 7.05
CA ASP A 46 15.78 9.88 6.38
C ASP A 46 15.77 9.60 4.86
N GLY A 47 14.65 9.13 4.32
CA GLY A 47 14.50 8.83 2.89
C GLY A 47 15.03 7.46 2.45
N LYS A 48 15.43 6.60 3.39
CA LYS A 48 15.91 5.23 3.11
C LYS A 48 14.74 4.26 3.02
N ILE A 49 14.85 3.30 2.09
CA ILE A 49 13.89 2.19 2.01
C ILE A 49 14.18 1.20 3.14
N VAL A 50 13.16 0.88 3.90
CA VAL A 50 13.19 -0.03 5.05
C VAL A 50 12.06 -1.05 4.91
N ASN A 51 12.25 -2.22 5.50
CA ASN A 51 11.24 -3.27 5.48
C ASN A 51 10.19 -2.97 6.56
N ILE A 52 8.90 -3.01 6.21
CA ILE A 52 7.82 -2.70 7.16
C ILE A 52 7.83 -3.64 8.37
N ASN A 53 8.21 -4.90 8.18
CA ASN A 53 8.31 -5.90 9.26
C ASN A 53 9.47 -5.62 10.23
N THR A 54 10.40 -4.73 9.85
CA THR A 54 11.54 -4.33 10.70
C THR A 54 11.29 -3.00 11.43
N LEU A 55 10.16 -2.35 11.15
CA LEU A 55 9.75 -1.16 11.87
C LEU A 55 9.11 -1.59 13.19
N GLN A 56 9.87 -1.47 14.29
CA GLN A 56 9.35 -1.73 15.64
C GLN A 56 8.37 -0.64 16.10
N ASP A 57 8.44 0.55 15.49
CA ASP A 57 7.58 1.69 15.76
C ASP A 57 6.89 2.16 14.48
N ASN A 58 5.57 2.17 14.50
CA ASN A 58 4.71 2.70 13.44
C ASN A 58 5.05 4.14 13.06
N GLU A 59 5.80 4.89 13.89
CA GLU A 59 6.16 6.29 13.68
C GLU A 59 7.34 6.54 12.74
N SER A 60 8.07 5.50 12.33
CA SER A 60 9.39 5.68 11.70
C SER A 60 9.38 5.96 10.19
N PHE A 61 8.21 6.03 9.54
CA PHE A 61 8.13 6.20 8.10
C PHE A 61 7.26 7.35 7.61
N SER A 62 7.66 7.90 6.47
CA SER A 62 7.12 9.12 5.86
C SER A 62 6.36 8.84 4.57
N SER A 63 6.75 7.82 3.79
CA SER A 63 6.03 7.43 2.58
C SER A 63 6.12 5.93 2.31
N VAL A 64 5.24 5.44 1.44
CA VAL A 64 5.17 4.04 1.02
C VAL A 64 5.09 3.97 -0.49
N LYS A 65 5.97 3.20 -1.12
CA LYS A 65 5.93 2.92 -2.54
C LYS A 65 5.37 1.53 -2.78
N ILE A 66 4.32 1.45 -3.58
CA ILE A 66 3.60 0.21 -3.87
C ILE A 66 3.82 -0.21 -5.31
N THR A 67 4.12 -1.50 -5.48
CA THR A 67 4.19 -2.14 -6.80
C THR A 67 3.28 -3.36 -6.81
N PHE A 68 2.44 -3.45 -7.83
CA PHE A 68 1.58 -4.60 -8.09
C PHE A 68 2.24 -5.46 -9.17
N ASP A 69 2.57 -6.70 -8.85
CA ASP A 69 3.04 -7.70 -9.79
C ASP A 69 1.94 -8.74 -10.06
N THR A 70 1.68 -9.00 -11.33
CA THR A 70 0.65 -9.95 -11.78
C THR A 70 1.24 -11.21 -12.38
N GLY A 71 2.56 -11.41 -12.29
CA GLY A 71 3.32 -12.42 -13.04
C GLY A 71 3.40 -12.19 -14.56
N LYS A 72 2.51 -11.35 -15.12
CA LYS A 72 2.51 -10.93 -16.54
C LYS A 72 3.09 -9.51 -16.74
N GLY A 73 3.41 -8.83 -15.65
CA GLY A 73 3.92 -7.46 -15.65
C GLY A 73 3.69 -6.76 -14.32
N GLU A 74 4.52 -5.76 -14.10
CA GLU A 74 4.56 -4.94 -12.88
C GLU A 74 3.93 -3.56 -13.12
N PHE A 75 3.23 -3.05 -12.12
CA PHE A 75 2.70 -1.69 -12.10
C PHE A 75 3.13 -0.98 -10.81
N GLN A 76 3.90 0.08 -10.96
CA GLN A 76 4.24 0.97 -9.83
C GLN A 76 3.11 1.96 -9.61
N ALA A 77 2.50 1.89 -8.43
CA ALA A 77 1.30 2.64 -8.06
C ALA A 77 1.58 4.06 -7.57
N GLY A 78 2.86 4.46 -7.57
CA GLY A 78 3.33 5.75 -7.09
C GLY A 78 3.78 5.71 -5.63
N GLU A 79 4.10 6.89 -5.11
CA GLU A 79 4.42 7.12 -3.71
C GLU A 79 3.14 7.55 -2.98
N TRP A 80 2.80 6.83 -1.92
CA TRP A 80 1.64 7.05 -1.06
C TRP A 80 2.10 7.61 0.29
N PHE A 81 1.37 8.60 0.78
CA PHE A 81 1.55 9.22 2.08
C PHE A 81 0.33 8.86 2.94
N PRO A 82 0.41 7.76 3.71
CA PRO A 82 -0.72 7.30 4.51
C PRO A 82 -1.22 8.38 5.46
N LYS A 83 -2.55 8.58 5.48
CA LYS A 83 -3.18 9.45 6.48
C LYS A 83 -3.09 8.84 7.87
N ASP A 84 -3.26 7.53 7.93
CA ASP A 84 -2.97 6.73 9.11
C ASP A 84 -1.95 5.66 8.75
N ARG A 85 -0.84 5.60 9.49
CA ARG A 85 0.23 4.64 9.24
C ARG A 85 -0.23 3.21 9.51
N GLU A 86 -1.22 3.01 10.37
CA GLU A 86 -1.83 1.71 10.64
C GLU A 86 -2.51 1.13 9.39
N ASN A 87 -3.00 1.99 8.49
CA ASN A 87 -3.63 1.56 7.26
C ASN A 87 -2.67 0.80 6.33
N VAL A 88 -1.37 1.05 6.42
CA VAL A 88 -0.37 0.31 5.64
C VAL A 88 -0.35 -1.17 6.05
N PHE A 89 -0.57 -1.47 7.34
CA PHE A 89 -0.58 -2.83 7.85
C PHE A 89 -1.80 -3.63 7.40
N LEU A 90 -2.89 -2.95 7.01
CA LEU A 90 -4.06 -3.59 6.43
C LEU A 90 -3.73 -4.33 5.11
N LEU A 91 -2.66 -3.96 4.41
CA LEU A 91 -2.19 -4.67 3.21
C LEU A 91 -1.62 -6.06 3.53
N PHE A 92 -1.23 -6.32 4.78
CA PHE A 92 -0.53 -7.54 5.22
C PHE A 92 -1.36 -8.43 6.13
N LEU A 93 -2.57 -8.02 6.51
CA LEU A 93 -3.47 -8.88 7.25
C LEU A 93 -3.74 -10.16 6.44
N GLU A 94 -3.77 -11.32 7.10
CA GLU A 94 -4.11 -12.64 6.54
C GLU A 94 -5.62 -12.92 6.56
#